data_AF-A0AAU8UX80-F1
#
_entry.id   AF-A0AAU8UX80-F1
#
_cell.length_a   1.000
_cell.length_b   1.000
_cell.length_c   1.000
_cell.angle_alpha   90.00
_cell.angle_beta   90.00
_cell.angle_gamma   90.00
#
_symmetry.space_group_name_H-M   'P 1'
#
loop_
_entity.id
_entity.type
_entity.pdbx_description
1 polymer ?
#
loop_
_entity_poly.entity_id
_entity_poly.type
_entity_poly.pdbx_seq_one_letter_code
_entity_poly.pdbx_strand_id
1 'polypeptide(L)'
;MKKIFLSLLLCSSLGAFAQGYIPPKEPEVQQKLKQWQDKKFGIIIHWGLYSIPGIVESWNLCSEEEDWIPRPKNINYEDYKKWYWGLSKQFNPIKFNPEAWAKMAKDAGMQYVVFSTKHHDGFNMFDTKQTDFKITNPEVPFSKNLKSNIAKEVFNAFRKEGLWVGAYFSKPDWHSENYWWPYYATYNRNNNYSIDKNPERWDAFKKYTYNQLEELASQYGKLDLFWLDGGWVRPSNPEKYKGNKSYKGSQDIDMDKIAGMLRGYQKDLIIVDRSVHGIYENYTTPEREIPEKPLNYPWEACDPLGDNWGYVPNDPMKSTNKVIHTLAEIISKGGNYLLGIGPDGNGEFDPRVTKTLKEIGNWMKTNAEAVYGTKPIAPYADGNFRFTQKGNSVYAFYLVPENNTQLPQNLQFSFPKKFKKVSVLGSNKAVKFEQQANNMNISTSDIKQQPHAVVFKME
;
A
#
# COMPACT_ATOMS: atom_id res chain seq x y z
N MET A 1 -9.86 2.63 -40.61
CA MET A 1 -8.41 2.82 -40.44
C MET A 1 -8.01 2.29 -39.07
N LYS A 2 -7.27 1.19 -39.02
CA LYS A 2 -6.78 0.56 -37.78
C LYS A 2 -5.75 1.50 -37.14
N LYS A 3 -6.03 2.03 -35.94
CA LYS A 3 -5.05 2.78 -35.16
C LYS A 3 -4.14 1.77 -34.45
N ILE A 4 -2.91 1.69 -34.93
CA ILE A 4 -1.82 0.95 -34.32
C ILE A 4 -1.44 1.72 -33.04
N PHE A 5 -1.64 1.11 -31.88
CA PHE A 5 -1.10 1.59 -30.61
C PHE A 5 0.41 1.37 -30.66
N LEU A 6 1.18 2.44 -30.81
CA LEU A 6 2.62 2.43 -30.66
C LEU A 6 2.93 2.59 -29.18
N SER A 7 3.13 1.47 -28.49
CA SER A 7 3.66 1.42 -27.14
C SER A 7 5.07 2.00 -27.16
N LEU A 8 5.26 3.23 -26.71
CA LEU A 8 6.59 3.76 -26.47
C LEU A 8 7.18 2.99 -25.28
N LEU A 9 8.11 2.08 -25.60
CA LEU A 9 9.09 1.58 -24.63
C LEU A 9 9.82 2.79 -24.04
N LEU A 10 9.50 3.16 -22.81
CA LEU A 10 10.48 3.84 -21.97
C LEU A 10 11.57 2.81 -21.67
N CYS A 11 12.77 3.10 -22.14
CA CYS A 11 13.98 2.36 -21.80
C CYS A 11 14.04 2.11 -20.28
N SER A 12 13.99 0.82 -19.97
CA SER A 12 14.34 0.22 -18.70
C SER A 12 15.65 0.78 -18.17
N SER A 13 15.57 1.42 -17.00
CA SER A 13 16.74 1.55 -16.13
C SER A 13 17.01 0.17 -15.53
N LEU A 14 17.79 -0.62 -16.27
CA LEU A 14 18.38 -1.85 -15.78
C LEU A 14 19.28 -1.54 -14.58
N GLY A 15 18.92 -2.11 -13.43
CA GLY A 15 19.85 -2.49 -12.36
C GLY A 15 20.14 -1.42 -11.30
N ALA A 16 19.30 -1.36 -10.25
CA ALA A 16 19.71 -0.79 -8.96
C ALA A 16 18.95 -1.37 -7.75
N PHE A 17 18.45 -2.62 -7.80
CA PHE A 17 17.71 -3.21 -6.66
C PHE A 17 18.61 -3.92 -5.63
N ALA A 18 19.94 -3.75 -5.66
CA ALA A 18 20.86 -4.50 -4.79
C ALA A 18 21.83 -3.65 -3.95
N GLN A 19 21.87 -2.33 -4.13
CA GLN A 19 22.77 -1.45 -3.38
C GLN A 19 21.94 -0.48 -2.53
N GLY A 20 21.85 -0.71 -1.21
CA GLY A 20 21.41 0.35 -0.28
C GLY A 20 20.30 0.05 0.73
N TYR A 21 19.79 -1.18 0.88
CA TYR A 21 18.93 -1.47 2.04
C TYR A 21 19.75 -1.43 3.33
N ILE A 22 19.29 -0.66 4.31
CA ILE A 22 19.92 -0.55 5.63
C ILE A 22 18.94 -1.09 6.67
N PRO A 23 19.19 -2.24 7.30
CA PRO A 23 18.29 -2.78 8.31
C PRO A 23 18.21 -1.86 9.53
N PRO A 24 17.06 -1.79 10.23
CA PRO A 24 16.95 -1.05 11.48
C PRO A 24 17.93 -1.60 12.52
N LYS A 25 18.45 -0.74 13.38
CA LYS A 25 19.44 -1.12 14.41
C LYS A 25 18.79 -1.79 15.61
N GLU A 26 17.53 -1.48 15.88
CA GLU A 26 16.79 -1.89 17.06
C GLU A 26 16.34 -3.37 16.95
N PRO A 27 16.74 -4.25 17.90
CA PRO A 27 16.35 -5.66 17.86
C PRO A 27 14.83 -5.91 17.87
N GLU A 28 14.07 -5.10 18.62
CA GLU A 28 12.62 -5.19 18.70
C GLU A 28 11.97 -4.91 17.34
N VAL A 29 12.49 -3.92 16.60
CA VAL A 29 12.03 -3.59 15.25
C VAL A 29 12.41 -4.71 14.27
N GLN A 30 13.62 -5.26 14.36
CA GLN A 30 14.02 -6.42 13.54
C GLN A 30 13.12 -7.64 13.78
N GLN A 31 12.75 -7.91 15.04
CA GLN A 31 11.82 -8.98 15.38
C GLN A 31 10.41 -8.69 14.84
N LYS A 32 9.92 -7.46 15.00
CA LYS A 32 8.64 -7.02 14.45
C LYS A 32 8.58 -7.15 12.93
N LEU A 33 9.65 -6.78 12.22
CA LEU A 33 9.76 -6.95 10.77
C LEU A 33 9.65 -8.41 10.35
N LYS A 34 10.28 -9.34 11.08
CA LYS A 34 10.14 -10.78 10.80
C LYS A 34 8.69 -11.24 10.94
N GLN A 35 7.98 -10.76 11.97
CA GLN A 35 6.55 -11.04 12.15
C GLN A 35 5.71 -10.43 11.03
N TRP A 36 6.01 -9.20 10.63
CA TRP A 36 5.36 -8.53 9.51
C TRP A 36 5.56 -9.28 8.19
N GLN A 37 6.78 -9.79 7.92
CA GLN A 37 7.06 -10.58 6.72
C GLN A 37 6.24 -11.88 6.66
N ASP A 38 5.70 -12.38 7.78
CA ASP A 38 4.83 -13.56 7.79
C ASP A 38 3.35 -13.21 7.55
N LYS A 39 2.99 -11.92 7.61
CA LYS A 39 1.63 -11.40 7.39
C LYS A 39 1.22 -11.40 5.93
N LYS A 40 2.15 -11.20 4.99
CA LYS A 40 2.02 -11.30 3.52
C LYS A 40 1.01 -10.43 2.80
N PHE A 41 -0.16 -10.16 3.38
CA PHE A 41 -1.26 -9.52 2.69
C PHE A 41 -1.98 -8.53 3.61
N GLY A 42 -1.99 -7.27 3.20
CA GLY A 42 -2.64 -6.18 3.90
C GLY A 42 -3.46 -5.31 2.97
N ILE A 43 -4.09 -4.29 3.54
CA ILE A 43 -4.89 -3.30 2.82
C ILE A 43 -4.44 -1.89 3.13
N ILE A 44 -4.37 -1.02 2.12
CA ILE A 44 -4.23 0.42 2.32
C ILE A 44 -5.52 1.13 1.92
N ILE A 45 -5.99 2.02 2.78
CA ILE A 45 -7.23 2.76 2.58
C ILE A 45 -6.91 4.24 2.39
N HIS A 46 -7.09 4.73 1.17
CA HIS A 46 -6.98 6.15 0.82
C HIS A 46 -8.36 6.80 0.89
N TRP A 47 -8.54 7.69 1.85
CA TRP A 47 -9.78 8.40 2.08
C TRP A 47 -9.53 9.81 2.61
N GLY A 48 -10.18 10.79 1.99
CA GLY A 48 -10.00 12.21 2.28
C GLY A 48 -10.94 13.04 1.41
N LEU A 49 -10.71 14.35 1.32
CA LEU A 49 -11.63 15.26 0.62
C LEU A 49 -11.86 14.91 -0.85
N TYR A 50 -10.83 14.36 -1.51
CA TYR A 50 -10.89 13.89 -2.90
C TYR A 50 -11.96 12.80 -3.15
N SER A 51 -12.41 12.06 -2.13
CA SER A 51 -13.47 11.06 -2.30
C SER A 51 -14.86 11.67 -2.47
N ILE A 52 -15.07 12.93 -2.08
CA ILE A 52 -16.35 13.66 -2.24
C ILE A 52 -16.67 13.87 -3.72
N PRO A 53 -15.79 14.49 -4.53
CA PRO A 53 -16.01 14.60 -5.97
C PRO A 53 -15.59 13.33 -6.74
N GLY A 54 -14.89 12.39 -6.10
CA GLY A 54 -14.44 11.15 -6.72
C GLY A 54 -13.30 11.36 -7.73
N ILE A 55 -12.22 12.00 -7.29
CA ILE A 55 -11.04 12.34 -8.10
C ILE A 55 -9.76 11.76 -7.51
N VAL A 56 -8.66 11.78 -8.29
CA VAL A 56 -7.34 11.30 -7.86
C VAL A 56 -6.87 11.98 -6.57
N GLU A 57 -6.11 11.25 -5.75
CA GLU A 57 -5.92 11.55 -4.33
C GLU A 57 -5.11 12.84 -4.15
N SER A 58 -5.78 13.98 -3.96
CA SER A 58 -5.22 15.32 -3.80
C SER A 58 -4.35 15.86 -4.93
N TRP A 59 -3.87 15.01 -5.84
CA TRP A 59 -2.87 15.36 -6.85
C TRP A 59 -3.31 16.48 -7.79
N ASN A 60 -4.62 16.71 -7.96
CA ASN A 60 -5.13 17.86 -8.71
C ASN A 60 -4.70 19.22 -8.13
N LEU A 61 -4.34 19.27 -6.85
CA LEU A 61 -3.72 20.44 -6.22
C LEU A 61 -2.28 20.66 -6.69
N CYS A 62 -1.55 19.65 -7.17
CA CYS A 62 -0.20 19.82 -7.69
C CYS A 62 -0.26 20.59 -9.02
N SER A 63 0.47 21.69 -9.14
CA SER A 63 0.49 22.54 -10.34
C SER A 63 1.18 21.91 -11.56
N GLU A 64 1.88 20.80 -11.40
CA GLU A 64 2.55 20.06 -12.48
C GLU A 64 1.55 19.61 -13.56
N GLU A 65 2.00 19.59 -14.81
CA GLU A 65 1.20 19.16 -15.97
C GLU A 65 1.52 17.70 -16.27
N GLU A 66 0.68 16.81 -15.75
CA GLU A 66 0.80 15.36 -15.90
C GLU A 66 -0.53 14.79 -16.41
N ASP A 67 -0.48 13.85 -17.35
CA ASP A 67 -1.69 13.29 -18.00
C ASP A 67 -2.67 12.62 -17.02
N TRP A 68 -2.16 12.14 -15.87
CA TRP A 68 -2.92 11.48 -14.82
C TRP A 68 -3.41 12.43 -13.72
N ILE A 69 -3.12 13.73 -13.82
CA ILE A 69 -3.60 14.79 -12.92
C ILE A 69 -4.60 15.69 -13.67
N PRO A 70 -5.84 15.25 -13.89
CA PRO A 70 -6.79 16.01 -14.70
C PRO A 70 -7.33 17.22 -13.92
N ARG A 71 -7.17 18.44 -14.44
CA ARG A 71 -7.87 19.62 -13.91
C ARG A 71 -8.92 20.16 -14.87
N PRO A 72 -10.09 20.63 -14.39
CA PRO A 72 -11.05 21.32 -15.25
C PRO A 72 -10.41 22.59 -15.84
N LYS A 73 -10.56 22.79 -17.16
CA LYS A 73 -9.98 23.95 -17.87
C LYS A 73 -10.76 25.26 -17.68
N ASN A 74 -11.94 25.18 -17.08
CA ASN A 74 -12.87 26.30 -16.91
C ASN A 74 -12.74 27.00 -15.54
N ILE A 75 -11.77 26.62 -14.71
CA ILE A 75 -11.50 27.23 -13.40
C ILE A 75 -10.00 27.52 -13.31
N ASN A 76 -9.63 28.71 -12.82
CA ASN A 76 -8.23 29.02 -12.58
C ASN A 76 -7.71 28.25 -11.36
N TYR A 77 -6.39 28.12 -11.25
CA TYR A 77 -5.77 27.27 -10.24
C TYR A 77 -6.04 27.72 -8.79
N GLU A 78 -6.06 29.03 -8.52
CA GLU A 78 -6.31 29.54 -7.15
C GLU A 78 -7.75 29.28 -6.71
N ASP A 79 -8.72 29.48 -7.60
CA ASP A 79 -10.12 29.18 -7.31
C ASP A 79 -10.37 27.66 -7.22
N TYR A 80 -9.62 26.86 -7.97
CA TYR A 80 -9.63 25.40 -7.82
C TYR A 80 -9.13 24.95 -6.44
N LYS A 81 -8.00 25.51 -5.95
CA LYS A 81 -7.51 25.22 -4.58
C LYS A 81 -8.54 25.59 -3.51
N LYS A 82 -9.14 26.78 -3.62
CA LYS A 82 -10.20 27.22 -2.69
C LYS A 82 -11.41 26.28 -2.72
N TRP A 83 -11.86 25.89 -3.92
CA TRP A 83 -12.94 24.91 -4.06
C TRP A 83 -12.58 23.58 -3.40
N TYR A 84 -11.39 23.06 -3.69
CA TYR A 84 -10.93 21.77 -3.18
C TYR A 84 -10.86 21.76 -1.64
N TRP A 85 -10.17 22.72 -1.03
CA TRP A 85 -10.11 22.79 0.44
C TRP A 85 -11.47 23.11 1.06
N GLY A 86 -12.33 23.82 0.33
CA GLY A 86 -13.73 24.05 0.70
C GLY A 86 -14.59 22.78 0.77
N LEU A 87 -14.16 21.66 0.16
CA LEU A 87 -14.84 20.36 0.28
C LEU A 87 -14.92 19.87 1.73
N SER A 88 -14.02 20.33 2.62
CA SER A 88 -14.10 20.06 4.06
C SER A 88 -15.47 20.44 4.66
N LYS A 89 -16.08 21.52 4.17
CA LYS A 89 -17.41 22.01 4.60
C LYS A 89 -18.58 21.15 4.08
N GLN A 90 -18.29 20.18 3.21
CA GLN A 90 -19.25 19.24 2.64
C GLN A 90 -19.04 17.81 3.14
N PHE A 91 -17.91 17.53 3.80
CA PHE A 91 -17.56 16.16 4.16
C PHE A 91 -18.46 15.65 5.29
N ASN A 92 -19.35 14.71 4.94
CA ASN A 92 -20.34 14.16 5.86
C ASN A 92 -20.60 12.66 5.61
N PRO A 93 -19.65 11.77 5.93
CA PRO A 93 -19.78 10.34 5.63
C PRO A 93 -20.74 9.62 6.58
N ILE A 94 -22.04 9.87 6.42
CA ILE A 94 -23.10 9.33 7.29
C ILE A 94 -23.22 7.81 7.26
N LYS A 95 -22.59 7.14 6.29
CA LYS A 95 -22.57 5.69 6.16
C LYS A 95 -21.24 5.06 6.60
N PHE A 96 -20.32 5.86 7.13
CA PHE A 96 -19.06 5.38 7.69
C PHE A 96 -19.29 4.29 8.74
N ASN A 97 -18.77 3.10 8.46
CA ASN A 97 -18.87 1.93 9.33
C ASN A 97 -17.52 1.18 9.38
N PRO A 98 -16.60 1.61 10.27
CA PRO A 98 -15.26 1.02 10.34
C PRO A 98 -15.29 -0.44 10.80
N GLU A 99 -16.31 -0.87 11.56
CA GLU A 99 -16.49 -2.27 11.94
C GLU A 99 -16.79 -3.15 10.73
N ALA A 100 -17.63 -2.69 9.80
CA ALA A 100 -17.88 -3.39 8.54
C ALA A 100 -16.62 -3.48 7.67
N TRP A 101 -15.82 -2.41 7.64
CA TRP A 101 -14.55 -2.39 6.90
C TRP A 101 -13.53 -3.37 7.46
N ALA A 102 -13.35 -3.37 8.79
CA ALA A 102 -12.45 -4.28 9.49
C ALA A 102 -12.85 -5.73 9.27
N LYS A 103 -14.16 -6.03 9.40
CA LYS A 103 -14.69 -7.37 9.14
C LYS A 103 -14.48 -7.80 7.70
N MET A 104 -14.72 -6.92 6.73
CA MET A 104 -14.49 -7.21 5.30
C MET A 104 -13.02 -7.56 5.04
N ALA A 105 -12.08 -6.77 5.58
CA ALA A 105 -10.65 -7.04 5.43
C ALA A 105 -10.25 -8.37 6.09
N LYS A 106 -10.76 -8.64 7.29
CA LYS A 106 -10.53 -9.90 8.01
C LYS A 106 -11.04 -11.11 7.21
N ASP A 107 -12.28 -11.03 6.71
CA ASP A 107 -12.91 -12.09 5.92
C ASP A 107 -12.18 -12.31 4.58
N ALA A 108 -11.57 -11.26 4.02
CA ALA A 108 -10.69 -11.33 2.84
C ALA A 108 -9.31 -11.96 3.14
N GLY A 109 -9.02 -12.29 4.40
CA GLY A 109 -7.75 -12.86 4.86
C GLY A 109 -6.67 -11.83 5.19
N MET A 110 -6.88 -10.54 4.92
CA MET A 110 -5.87 -9.52 5.19
C MET A 110 -5.46 -9.52 6.67
N GLN A 111 -4.21 -9.18 6.92
CA GLN A 111 -3.60 -9.30 8.25
C GLN A 111 -3.28 -7.95 8.90
N TYR A 112 -3.35 -6.87 8.13
CA TYR A 112 -3.06 -5.52 8.57
C TYR A 112 -3.72 -4.47 7.68
N VAL A 113 -3.94 -3.29 8.23
CA VAL A 113 -4.40 -2.10 7.51
C VAL A 113 -3.38 -0.98 7.61
N VAL A 114 -3.25 -0.21 6.54
CA VAL A 114 -2.62 1.11 6.52
C VAL A 114 -3.69 2.13 6.18
N PHE A 115 -3.97 3.08 7.05
CA PHE A 115 -5.02 4.08 6.84
C PHE A 115 -4.42 5.47 6.65
N SER A 116 -4.88 6.19 5.63
CA SER A 116 -4.47 7.57 5.37
C SER A 116 -4.98 8.52 6.46
N THR A 117 -4.12 8.81 7.44
CA THR A 117 -4.45 9.78 8.50
C THR A 117 -4.36 11.21 7.97
N LYS A 118 -3.46 11.44 7.01
CA LYS A 118 -3.30 12.72 6.28
C LYS A 118 -2.66 12.43 4.92
N HIS A 119 -3.25 12.94 3.83
CA HIS A 119 -2.67 12.89 2.48
C HIS A 119 -1.99 14.23 2.13
N HIS A 120 -1.47 14.40 0.91
CA HIS A 120 -0.76 15.62 0.50
C HIS A 120 -1.61 16.89 0.61
N ASP A 121 -2.95 16.79 0.48
CA ASP A 121 -3.87 17.93 0.63
C ASP A 121 -3.82 18.59 2.01
N GLY A 122 -3.25 17.91 3.02
CA GLY A 122 -3.16 18.39 4.39
C GLY A 122 -4.40 18.14 5.25
N PHE A 123 -5.48 17.53 4.71
CA PHE A 123 -6.69 17.31 5.49
C PHE A 123 -6.49 16.14 6.47
N ASN A 124 -6.67 16.41 7.76
CA ASN A 124 -6.41 15.43 8.81
C ASN A 124 -7.66 14.61 9.09
N MET A 125 -7.58 13.30 8.87
CA MET A 125 -8.62 12.31 9.19
C MET A 125 -8.61 11.90 10.68
N PHE A 126 -7.91 12.67 11.51
CA PHE A 126 -7.73 12.46 12.95
C PHE A 126 -7.81 13.80 13.69
N ASP A 127 -8.09 13.76 14.99
CA ASP A 127 -8.20 14.97 15.81
C ASP A 127 -6.83 15.49 16.26
N THR A 128 -6.22 16.30 15.40
CA THR A 128 -4.94 16.97 15.70
C THR A 128 -5.13 18.32 16.37
N LYS A 129 -4.21 18.75 17.25
CA LYS A 129 -4.22 20.12 17.80
C LYS A 129 -3.43 21.11 16.95
N GLN A 130 -2.78 20.65 15.87
CA GLN A 130 -1.84 21.44 15.10
C GLN A 130 -2.49 22.28 13.99
N THR A 131 -3.73 21.97 13.61
CA THR A 131 -4.49 22.69 12.58
C THR A 131 -5.99 22.48 12.74
N ASP A 132 -6.76 23.46 12.28
CA ASP A 132 -8.21 23.39 12.14
C ASP A 132 -8.65 22.67 10.85
N PHE A 133 -7.73 22.37 9.93
CA PHE A 133 -8.00 21.60 8.71
C PHE A 133 -8.04 20.08 8.98
N LYS A 134 -9.09 19.67 9.69
CA LYS A 134 -9.29 18.31 10.23
C LYS A 134 -10.76 17.92 10.27
N ILE A 135 -11.03 16.62 10.25
CA ILE A 135 -12.38 16.04 10.26
C ILE A 135 -13.22 16.38 11.51
N THR A 136 -12.57 16.62 12.64
CA THR A 136 -13.22 16.95 13.92
C THR A 136 -13.48 18.44 14.11
N ASN A 137 -13.10 19.29 13.15
CA ASN A 137 -13.38 20.72 13.24
C ASN A 137 -14.91 20.98 13.25
N PRO A 138 -15.44 21.84 14.16
CA PRO A 138 -16.86 22.16 14.22
C PRO A 138 -17.52 22.64 12.91
N GLU A 139 -16.76 23.20 11.97
CA GLU A 139 -17.25 23.60 10.64
C GLU A 139 -17.43 22.44 9.66
N VAL A 140 -16.80 21.28 9.93
CA VAL A 140 -16.98 20.07 9.14
C VAL A 140 -18.28 19.40 9.56
N PRO A 141 -19.23 19.11 8.65
CA PRO A 141 -20.54 18.56 9.02
C PRO A 141 -20.47 17.27 9.84
N PHE A 142 -19.49 16.41 9.56
CA PHE A 142 -19.31 15.14 10.28
C PHE A 142 -18.79 15.30 11.72
N SER A 143 -18.26 16.46 12.12
CA SER A 143 -17.62 16.66 13.43
C SER A 143 -18.54 16.34 14.62
N LYS A 144 -19.86 16.51 14.44
CA LYS A 144 -20.89 16.21 15.43
C LYS A 144 -21.18 14.72 15.60
N ASN A 145 -20.71 13.87 14.69
CA ASN A 145 -20.86 12.42 14.80
C ASN A 145 -19.95 11.89 15.90
N LEU A 146 -20.41 10.92 16.69
CA LEU A 146 -19.60 10.29 17.75
C LEU A 146 -18.35 9.57 17.20
N LYS A 147 -18.37 9.21 15.92
CA LYS A 147 -17.26 8.58 15.17
C LYS A 147 -16.43 9.58 14.37
N SER A 148 -16.52 10.89 14.66
CA SER A 148 -15.88 11.95 13.86
C SER A 148 -14.36 11.87 13.84
N ASN A 149 -13.73 11.32 14.89
CA ASN A 149 -12.30 11.00 14.86
C ASN A 149 -12.06 9.70 14.08
N ILE A 150 -12.15 9.79 12.75
CA ILE A 150 -12.19 8.65 11.82
C ILE A 150 -10.99 7.72 11.99
N ALA A 151 -9.76 8.23 12.01
CA ALA A 151 -8.57 7.39 12.13
C ALA A 151 -8.59 6.55 13.42
N LYS A 152 -9.03 7.14 14.54
CA LYS A 152 -9.18 6.42 15.81
C LYS A 152 -10.19 5.27 15.69
N GLU A 153 -11.33 5.52 15.07
CA GLU A 153 -12.38 4.52 14.89
C GLU A 153 -11.94 3.39 13.93
N VAL A 154 -11.25 3.72 12.84
CA VAL A 154 -10.65 2.73 11.94
C VAL A 154 -9.64 1.87 12.70
N PHE A 155 -8.68 2.46 13.42
CA PHE A 155 -7.68 1.70 14.16
C PHE A 155 -8.29 0.81 15.25
N ASN A 156 -9.30 1.31 15.97
CA ASN A 156 -10.00 0.52 16.98
C ASN A 156 -10.73 -0.68 16.36
N ALA A 157 -11.45 -0.48 15.26
CA ALA A 157 -12.18 -1.54 14.59
C ALA A 157 -11.25 -2.64 14.05
N PHE A 158 -10.16 -2.26 13.37
CA PHE A 158 -9.20 -3.23 12.83
C PHE A 158 -8.43 -3.97 13.93
N ARG A 159 -8.02 -3.27 15.01
CA ARG A 159 -7.40 -3.95 16.18
C ARG A 159 -8.37 -4.95 16.82
N LYS A 160 -9.67 -4.64 16.89
CA LYS A 160 -10.69 -5.55 17.44
C LYS A 160 -10.82 -6.85 16.63
N GLU A 161 -10.60 -6.82 15.32
CA GLU A 161 -10.54 -8.01 14.45
C GLU A 161 -9.18 -8.75 14.50
N GLY A 162 -8.25 -8.28 15.35
CA GLY A 162 -6.91 -8.83 15.51
C GLY A 162 -5.96 -8.49 14.36
N LEU A 163 -6.28 -7.45 13.58
CA LEU A 163 -5.44 -6.96 12.49
C LEU A 163 -4.44 -5.94 13.03
N TRP A 164 -3.23 -5.95 12.45
CA TRP A 164 -2.27 -4.87 12.72
C TRP A 164 -2.76 -3.57 12.09
N VAL A 165 -2.38 -2.45 12.68
CA VAL A 165 -2.80 -1.12 12.22
C VAL A 165 -1.61 -0.22 11.94
N GLY A 166 -1.64 0.48 10.81
CA GLY A 166 -0.60 1.39 10.37
C GLY A 166 -1.18 2.76 10.00
N ALA A 167 -0.45 3.81 10.35
CA ALA A 167 -0.79 5.17 9.95
C ALA A 167 -0.02 5.53 8.68
N TYR A 168 -0.73 5.68 7.55
CA TYR A 168 -0.18 6.43 6.42
C TYR A 168 -0.20 7.90 6.77
N PHE A 169 0.94 8.56 6.65
CA PHE A 169 1.07 9.98 6.89
C PHE A 169 1.89 10.62 5.77
N SER A 170 1.31 11.62 5.13
CA SER A 170 2.04 12.41 4.15
C SER A 170 2.97 13.43 4.81
N LYS A 171 4.27 13.32 4.55
CA LYS A 171 5.26 14.33 4.94
C LYS A 171 4.98 15.71 4.32
N PRO A 172 4.77 15.85 3.00
CA PRO A 172 4.35 17.11 2.41
C PRO A 172 2.92 17.45 2.86
N ASP A 173 2.66 18.75 3.05
CA ASP A 173 1.35 19.25 3.45
C ASP A 173 1.04 20.52 2.65
N TRP A 174 0.23 20.38 1.60
CA TRP A 174 -0.05 21.45 0.67
C TRP A 174 -1.00 22.52 1.22
N HIS A 175 -1.65 22.27 2.36
CA HIS A 175 -2.46 23.26 3.06
C HIS A 175 -1.66 24.05 4.10
N SER A 176 -0.56 23.50 4.62
CA SER A 176 0.30 24.20 5.58
C SER A 176 1.00 25.41 4.95
N GLU A 177 0.76 26.60 5.49
CA GLU A 177 1.46 27.84 5.07
C GLU A 177 2.97 27.83 5.37
N ASN A 178 3.44 26.87 6.17
CA ASN A 178 4.86 26.65 6.40
C ASN A 178 5.50 25.74 5.32
N TYR A 179 4.71 25.14 4.44
CA TYR A 179 5.18 24.34 3.30
C TYR A 179 4.85 25.04 1.96
N TRP A 180 3.58 25.34 1.72
CA TRP A 180 3.10 26.18 0.62
C TRP A 180 2.71 27.56 1.16
N TRP A 181 3.70 28.44 1.22
CA TRP A 181 3.51 29.80 1.74
C TRP A 181 2.73 30.66 0.74
N PRO A 182 1.57 31.26 1.10
CA PRO A 182 0.79 32.08 0.17
C PRO A 182 1.52 33.28 -0.44
N TYR A 183 2.66 33.68 0.12
CA TYR A 183 3.52 34.73 -0.43
C TYR A 183 4.13 34.38 -1.79
N TYR A 184 4.30 33.08 -2.10
CA TYR A 184 4.87 32.60 -3.36
C TYR A 184 3.89 31.70 -4.13
N ALA A 185 3.97 31.72 -5.46
CA ALA A 185 3.24 30.79 -6.29
C ALA A 185 3.70 29.33 -6.04
N THR A 186 2.77 28.39 -6.05
CA THR A 186 3.06 26.96 -5.94
C THR A 186 3.38 26.41 -7.34
N TYR A 187 4.67 26.28 -7.65
CA TYR A 187 5.12 25.88 -8.98
C TYR A 187 5.13 24.35 -9.18
N ASN A 188 5.34 23.58 -8.12
CA ASN A 188 5.35 22.11 -8.16
C ASN A 188 5.03 21.51 -6.77
N ARG A 189 5.20 20.19 -6.61
CA ARG A 189 4.90 19.45 -5.37
C ARG A 189 5.76 19.79 -4.14
N ASN A 190 6.90 20.47 -4.32
CA ASN A 190 7.83 20.84 -3.24
C ASN A 190 7.36 22.09 -2.49
N ASN A 191 8.05 22.41 -1.39
CA ASN A 191 7.88 23.71 -0.73
C ASN A 191 8.20 24.85 -1.72
N ASN A 192 7.50 25.98 -1.62
CA ASN A 192 7.53 27.04 -2.64
C ASN A 192 8.47 28.22 -2.31
N TYR A 193 9.39 28.05 -1.35
CA TYR A 193 10.33 29.08 -0.90
C TYR A 193 11.73 28.49 -0.65
N SER A 194 12.74 29.34 -0.45
CA SER A 194 14.09 28.88 -0.08
C SER A 194 14.15 28.64 1.42
N ILE A 195 14.37 27.39 1.83
CA ILE A 195 14.51 27.01 3.25
C ILE A 195 15.70 27.72 3.88
N ASP A 196 16.85 27.79 3.20
CA ASP A 196 18.06 28.48 3.70
C ASP A 196 17.81 29.97 4.01
N LYS A 197 16.90 30.62 3.28
CA LYS A 197 16.54 32.03 3.48
C LYS A 197 15.40 32.24 4.47
N ASN A 198 14.64 31.20 4.80
CA ASN A 198 13.49 31.25 5.70
C ASN A 198 13.50 30.03 6.65
N PRO A 199 14.61 29.79 7.39
CA PRO A 199 14.78 28.59 8.19
C PRO A 199 13.72 28.48 9.30
N GLU A 200 13.28 29.61 9.85
CA GLU A 200 12.24 29.66 10.90
C GLU A 200 10.90 29.10 10.43
N ARG A 201 10.55 29.30 9.15
CA ARG A 201 9.32 28.74 8.56
C ARG A 201 9.42 27.24 8.42
N TRP A 202 10.57 26.74 7.97
CA TRP A 202 10.79 25.30 7.87
C TRP A 202 10.88 24.64 9.25
N ASP A 203 11.48 25.30 10.25
CA ASP A 203 11.48 24.84 11.64
C ASP A 203 10.05 24.76 12.22
N ALA A 204 9.19 25.72 11.90
CA ALA A 204 7.77 25.65 12.25
C ALA A 204 7.07 24.46 11.56
N PHE A 205 7.41 24.16 10.30
CA PHE A 205 6.91 22.98 9.59
C PHE A 205 7.38 21.66 10.21
N LYS A 206 8.65 21.57 10.62
CA LYS A 206 9.21 20.41 11.35
C LYS A 206 8.47 20.19 12.66
N LYS A 207 8.27 21.25 13.44
CA LYS A 207 7.54 21.18 14.71
C LYS A 207 6.10 20.74 14.51
N TYR A 208 5.42 21.30 13.51
CA TYR A 208 4.07 20.89 13.12
C TYR A 208 4.00 19.39 12.81
N THR A 209 4.87 18.90 11.92
CA THR A 209 4.92 17.48 11.52
C THR A 209 5.27 16.56 12.70
N TYR A 210 6.26 16.93 13.50
CA TYR A 210 6.66 16.17 14.70
C TYR A 210 5.49 16.01 15.68
N ASN A 211 4.79 17.11 15.99
CA ASN A 211 3.68 17.09 16.94
C ASN A 211 2.50 16.25 16.42
N GLN A 212 2.20 16.30 15.12
CA GLN A 212 1.14 15.46 14.54
C GLN A 212 1.46 13.96 14.64
N LEU A 213 2.70 13.58 14.37
CA LEU A 213 3.17 12.20 14.49
C LEU A 213 3.20 11.75 15.96
N GLU A 214 3.57 12.64 16.89
CA GLU A 214 3.50 12.40 18.34
C GLU A 214 2.07 12.16 18.81
N GLU A 215 1.11 12.97 18.37
CA GLU A 215 -0.32 12.79 18.68
C GLU A 215 -0.81 11.41 18.24
N LEU A 216 -0.46 10.99 17.01
CA LEU A 216 -0.80 9.65 16.49
C LEU A 216 -0.16 8.53 17.34
N ALA A 217 1.13 8.64 17.65
CA ALA A 217 1.85 7.61 18.40
C ALA A 217 1.41 7.49 19.87
N SER A 218 0.99 8.59 20.49
CA SER A 218 0.68 8.65 21.91
C SER A 218 -0.80 8.49 22.25
N GLN A 219 -1.73 8.83 21.33
CA GLN A 219 -3.17 8.93 21.65
C GLN A 219 -4.07 7.94 20.88
N TYR A 220 -3.55 7.24 19.85
CA TYR A 220 -4.35 6.37 18.98
C TYR A 220 -4.18 4.87 19.29
N GLY A 221 -3.56 4.57 20.44
CA GLY A 221 -3.24 3.21 20.88
C GLY A 221 -2.02 2.64 20.16
N LYS A 222 -1.86 1.32 20.22
CA LYS A 222 -0.75 0.64 19.55
C LYS A 222 -0.89 0.77 18.03
N LEU A 223 0.14 1.30 17.39
CA LEU A 223 0.36 1.29 15.95
C LEU A 223 1.49 0.29 15.67
N ASP A 224 1.32 -0.53 14.64
CA ASP A 224 2.33 -1.50 14.24
C ASP A 224 3.33 -0.90 13.24
N LEU A 225 2.91 0.12 12.48
CA LEU A 225 3.77 0.85 11.56
C LEU A 225 3.34 2.31 11.33
N PHE A 226 4.31 3.16 11.02
CA PHE A 226 4.10 4.43 10.31
C PHE A 226 4.58 4.29 8.87
N TRP A 227 3.69 4.59 7.94
CA TRP A 227 3.95 4.57 6.50
C TRP A 227 4.05 6.01 6.01
N LEU A 228 5.27 6.52 5.86
CA LEU A 228 5.53 7.95 5.61
C LEU A 228 5.74 8.20 4.13
N ASP A 229 4.79 8.89 3.50
CA ASP A 229 4.84 9.18 2.06
C ASP A 229 5.42 10.56 1.73
N GLY A 230 5.64 10.79 0.44
CA GLY A 230 6.20 12.04 -0.08
C GLY A 230 7.71 12.08 0.05
N GLY A 231 8.40 11.06 -0.50
CA GLY A 231 9.85 10.91 -0.40
C GLY A 231 10.71 12.00 -1.05
N TRP A 232 10.10 13.03 -1.64
CA TRP A 232 10.80 14.27 -2.00
C TRP A 232 11.06 15.18 -0.78
N VAL A 233 10.28 15.03 0.31
CA VAL A 233 10.55 15.63 1.61
C VAL A 233 11.57 14.76 2.33
N ARG A 234 12.85 15.09 2.12
CA ARG A 234 14.01 14.33 2.60
C ARG A 234 15.26 15.21 2.72
N PRO A 235 16.29 14.74 3.46
CA PRO A 235 17.64 15.30 3.38
C PRO A 235 18.18 15.35 1.96
N SER A 236 19.17 16.23 1.73
CA SER A 236 19.87 16.29 0.44
C SER A 236 20.58 14.96 0.12
N ASN A 237 20.37 14.43 -1.08
CA ASN A 237 20.95 13.20 -1.63
C ASN A 237 21.68 13.47 -2.97
N PRO A 238 22.97 13.89 -2.93
CA PRO A 238 23.77 14.33 -4.07
C PRO A 238 23.75 13.41 -5.31
N GLU A 239 23.60 12.10 -5.14
CA GLU A 239 23.82 11.11 -6.19
C GLU A 239 22.62 10.90 -7.12
N LYS A 240 21.38 11.13 -6.65
CA LYS A 240 20.15 11.01 -7.47
C LYS A 240 19.92 12.24 -8.38
N TYR A 241 20.87 13.16 -8.46
CA TYR A 241 20.66 14.54 -8.95
C TYR A 241 21.22 14.89 -10.32
N LYS A 242 21.75 13.94 -11.10
CA LYS A 242 22.06 14.24 -12.50
C LYS A 242 20.76 14.36 -13.31
N GLY A 243 20.13 15.54 -13.29
CA GLY A 243 19.10 15.95 -14.26
C GLY A 243 17.74 16.44 -13.73
N ASN A 244 17.48 16.43 -12.41
CA ASN A 244 16.18 16.88 -11.89
C ASN A 244 16.13 18.41 -11.69
N LYS A 245 15.41 19.10 -12.58
CA LYS A 245 15.25 20.57 -12.56
C LYS A 245 14.32 21.10 -11.45
N SER A 246 13.63 20.22 -10.71
CA SER A 246 12.56 20.59 -9.78
C SER A 246 12.99 20.71 -8.31
N TYR A 247 14.23 20.34 -7.95
CA TYR A 247 14.73 20.33 -6.57
C TYR A 247 15.70 21.48 -6.28
N LYS A 248 15.46 22.24 -5.21
CA LYS A 248 16.28 23.40 -4.81
C LYS A 248 17.02 23.26 -3.47
N GLY A 249 16.97 22.11 -2.79
CA GLY A 249 17.70 21.90 -1.53
C GLY A 249 17.01 20.95 -0.56
N SER A 250 17.71 20.63 0.54
CA SER A 250 17.24 19.74 1.61
C SER A 250 15.82 20.12 2.10
N GLN A 251 14.89 19.16 2.11
CA GLN A 251 13.58 19.27 2.76
C GLN A 251 13.56 18.32 3.96
N ASP A 252 14.62 18.36 4.76
CA ASP A 252 14.79 17.49 5.92
C ASP A 252 13.83 17.88 7.04
N ILE A 253 13.06 16.90 7.52
CA ILE A 253 12.12 17.07 8.64
C ILE A 253 12.66 16.56 9.98
N ASP A 254 13.96 16.20 10.04
CA ASP A 254 14.62 15.64 11.22
C ASP A 254 14.03 14.28 11.60
N MET A 255 14.18 13.32 10.68
CA MET A 255 13.69 11.95 10.86
C MET A 255 14.33 11.25 12.06
N ASP A 256 15.56 11.60 12.44
CA ASP A 256 16.22 11.08 13.64
C ASP A 256 15.41 11.43 14.90
N LYS A 257 15.04 12.71 15.05
CA LYS A 257 14.23 13.18 16.16
C LYS A 257 12.82 12.59 16.15
N ILE A 258 12.19 12.52 14.97
CA ILE A 258 10.85 11.91 14.81
C ILE A 258 10.89 10.44 15.20
N ALA A 259 11.82 9.65 14.64
CA ALA A 259 11.92 8.22 14.92
C ALA A 259 12.23 7.94 16.39
N GLY A 260 13.11 8.74 17.00
CA GLY A 260 13.41 8.67 18.43
C GLY A 260 12.17 8.90 19.30
N MET A 261 11.36 9.91 18.98
CA MET A 261 10.09 10.17 19.67
C MET A 261 9.10 9.02 19.47
N LEU A 262 8.86 8.60 18.24
CA LEU A 262 7.91 7.55 17.91
C LEU A 262 8.23 6.24 18.64
N ARG A 263 9.51 5.86 18.67
CA ARG A 263 10.00 4.66 19.37
C ARG A 263 10.08 4.83 20.88
N GLY A 264 10.12 6.06 21.38
CA GLY A 264 9.95 6.38 22.81
C GLY A 264 8.56 5.98 23.32
N TYR A 265 7.52 6.17 22.50
CA TYR A 265 6.18 5.68 22.80
C TYR A 265 6.00 4.18 22.49
N GLN A 266 6.55 3.71 21.36
CA GLN A 266 6.32 2.36 20.85
C GLN A 266 7.63 1.73 20.34
N LYS A 267 8.34 0.99 21.21
CA LYS A 267 9.70 0.48 20.94
C LYS A 267 9.82 -0.43 19.72
N ASP A 268 8.78 -1.21 19.41
CA ASP A 268 8.74 -2.18 18.30
C ASP A 268 8.22 -1.59 16.98
N LEU A 269 7.99 -0.27 16.92
CA LEU A 269 7.33 0.40 15.80
C LEU A 269 8.17 0.36 14.52
N ILE A 270 7.56 -0.18 13.46
CA ILE A 270 8.12 -0.14 12.11
C ILE A 270 7.92 1.25 11.53
N ILE A 271 8.98 1.84 10.99
CA ILE A 271 8.90 3.11 10.25
C ILE A 271 9.24 2.83 8.80
N VAL A 272 8.46 3.38 7.88
CA VAL A 272 8.63 3.24 6.44
C VAL A 272 8.77 4.63 5.85
N ASP A 273 9.98 5.20 5.92
CA ASP A 273 10.32 6.47 5.28
C ASP A 273 10.54 6.27 3.78
N ARG A 274 9.41 6.07 3.10
CA ARG A 274 9.34 5.52 1.77
C ARG A 274 10.14 6.33 0.75
N SER A 275 10.91 5.64 -0.08
CA SER A 275 11.66 6.17 -1.24
C SER A 275 12.78 7.17 -0.91
N VAL A 276 13.09 7.33 0.38
CA VAL A 276 14.21 8.14 0.86
C VAL A 276 15.53 7.35 0.87
N HIS A 277 15.44 6.03 1.11
CA HIS A 277 16.56 5.12 1.40
C HIS A 277 17.36 5.53 2.65
N GLY A 278 17.47 4.61 3.60
CA GLY A 278 18.19 4.86 4.85
C GLY A 278 17.67 3.99 5.99
N ILE A 279 18.15 4.25 7.21
CA ILE A 279 17.81 3.47 8.40
C ILE A 279 16.32 3.53 8.79
N TYR A 280 15.55 4.48 8.25
CA TYR A 280 14.12 4.63 8.50
C TYR A 280 13.22 4.07 7.40
N GLU A 281 13.79 3.54 6.31
CA GLU A 281 13.05 2.73 5.33
C GLU A 281 13.13 1.26 5.78
N ASN A 282 12.46 0.90 6.88
CA ASN A 282 12.63 -0.42 7.52
C ASN A 282 12.24 -1.60 6.61
N TYR A 283 11.39 -1.35 5.62
CA TYR A 283 11.22 -2.19 4.43
C TYR A 283 11.07 -1.30 3.20
N THR A 284 11.47 -1.79 2.03
CA THR A 284 11.36 -1.02 0.78
C THR A 284 10.00 -1.18 0.13
N THR A 285 9.52 -0.17 -0.60
CA THR A 285 8.25 -0.24 -1.33
C THR A 285 8.45 -0.02 -2.84
N PRO A 286 8.75 -1.06 -3.64
CA PRO A 286 8.66 -0.95 -5.09
C PRO A 286 7.18 -0.72 -5.47
N GLU A 287 6.78 0.54 -5.61
CA GLU A 287 5.39 0.90 -5.91
C GLU A 287 5.03 0.48 -7.33
N ARG A 288 3.88 -0.21 -7.48
CA ARG A 288 3.38 -0.71 -8.76
C ARG A 288 4.36 -1.62 -9.53
N GLU A 289 5.43 -2.07 -8.88
CA GLU A 289 6.46 -2.90 -9.46
C GLU A 289 6.71 -4.13 -8.59
N ILE A 290 6.89 -5.27 -9.24
CA ILE A 290 7.32 -6.51 -8.60
C ILE A 290 8.74 -6.76 -9.08
N PRO A 291 9.73 -6.87 -8.17
CA PRO A 291 11.10 -7.19 -8.54
C PRO A 291 11.17 -8.42 -9.45
N GLU A 292 12.01 -8.39 -10.48
CA GLU A 292 12.16 -9.54 -11.40
C GLU A 292 12.66 -10.79 -10.66
N LYS A 293 13.55 -10.59 -9.68
CA LYS A 293 14.17 -11.62 -8.85
C LYS A 293 13.76 -11.45 -7.38
N PRO A 294 13.76 -12.53 -6.58
CA PRO A 294 13.56 -12.41 -5.14
C PRO A 294 14.57 -11.48 -4.49
N LEU A 295 14.11 -10.69 -3.53
CA LEU A 295 14.96 -9.82 -2.71
C LEU A 295 15.27 -10.49 -1.37
N ASN A 296 16.47 -10.26 -0.85
CA ASN A 296 16.94 -10.83 0.43
C ASN A 296 16.67 -9.92 1.64
N TYR A 297 15.92 -8.84 1.45
CA TYR A 297 15.51 -7.89 2.49
C TYR A 297 13.99 -7.68 2.48
N PRO A 298 13.39 -7.16 3.57
CA PRO A 298 11.96 -6.91 3.65
C PRO A 298 11.47 -5.89 2.61
N TRP A 299 10.40 -6.22 1.87
CA TRP A 299 9.79 -5.33 0.90
C TRP A 299 8.29 -5.55 0.77
N GLU A 300 7.58 -4.50 0.35
CA GLU A 300 6.13 -4.48 0.17
C GLU A 300 5.79 -3.91 -1.21
N ALA A 301 5.09 -4.69 -2.03
CA ALA A 301 4.47 -4.14 -3.24
C ALA A 301 3.13 -3.52 -2.85
N CYS A 302 2.94 -2.25 -3.17
CA CYS A 302 1.68 -1.55 -3.01
C CYS A 302 1.08 -1.30 -4.39
N ASP A 303 -0.20 -1.64 -4.57
CA ASP A 303 -0.91 -1.47 -5.84
C ASP A 303 -2.41 -1.28 -5.58
N PRO A 304 -3.07 -0.26 -6.17
CA PRO A 304 -4.52 -0.10 -6.06
C PRO A 304 -5.29 -1.29 -6.65
N LEU A 305 -6.52 -1.51 -6.20
CA LEU A 305 -7.44 -2.43 -6.87
C LEU A 305 -7.88 -1.86 -8.22
N GLY A 306 -8.07 -0.54 -8.28
CA GLY A 306 -8.33 0.20 -9.50
C GLY A 306 -7.06 0.72 -10.18
N ASP A 307 -7.20 1.79 -10.95
CA ASP A 307 -6.07 2.59 -11.46
C ASP A 307 -5.69 3.70 -10.46
N ASN A 308 -6.62 4.09 -9.58
CA ASN A 308 -6.48 5.11 -8.55
C ASN A 308 -6.45 4.50 -7.14
N TRP A 309 -5.81 5.17 -6.17
CA TRP A 309 -5.66 4.66 -4.80
C TRP A 309 -6.94 4.80 -3.96
N GLY A 310 -7.65 5.89 -4.17
CA GLY A 310 -8.90 6.31 -3.55
C GLY A 310 -10.09 6.07 -4.46
N TYR A 311 -11.24 6.66 -4.11
CA TYR A 311 -12.47 6.50 -4.87
C TYR A 311 -12.49 7.38 -6.13
N VAL A 312 -12.58 6.75 -7.29
CA VAL A 312 -12.93 7.39 -8.57
C VAL A 312 -14.12 6.63 -9.19
N PRO A 313 -15.22 7.32 -9.56
CA PRO A 313 -16.37 6.66 -10.17
C PRO A 313 -15.99 5.93 -11.46
N ASN A 314 -16.49 4.69 -11.61
CA ASN A 314 -16.23 3.84 -12.77
C ASN A 314 -14.75 3.51 -13.03
N ASP A 315 -13.89 3.61 -12.02
CA ASP A 315 -12.48 3.22 -12.15
C ASP A 315 -12.38 1.77 -12.67
N PRO A 316 -11.55 1.49 -13.70
CA PRO A 316 -11.24 0.12 -14.10
C PRO A 316 -10.65 -0.64 -12.92
N MET A 317 -11.10 -1.87 -12.66
CA MET A 317 -10.65 -2.67 -11.52
C MET A 317 -9.99 -3.97 -11.98
N LYS A 318 -8.94 -4.36 -11.27
CA LYS A 318 -8.31 -5.67 -11.41
C LYS A 318 -9.33 -6.76 -11.07
N SER A 319 -9.27 -7.86 -11.81
CA SER A 319 -10.07 -9.06 -11.51
C SER A 319 -9.59 -9.70 -10.20
N THR A 320 -10.45 -10.49 -9.55
CA THR A 320 -10.07 -11.32 -8.39
C THR A 320 -8.86 -12.20 -8.69
N ASN A 321 -8.81 -12.79 -9.90
CA ASN A 321 -7.67 -13.61 -10.34
C ASN A 321 -6.39 -12.79 -10.45
N LYS A 322 -6.45 -11.58 -11.01
CA LYS A 322 -5.29 -10.70 -11.08
C LYS A 322 -4.73 -10.41 -9.69
N VAL A 323 -5.59 -10.11 -8.70
CA VAL A 323 -5.15 -9.84 -7.33
C VAL A 323 -4.52 -11.07 -6.68
N ILE A 324 -5.12 -12.26 -6.83
CA ILE A 324 -4.57 -13.53 -6.30
C ILE A 324 -3.24 -13.89 -6.97
N HIS A 325 -3.12 -13.69 -8.28
CA HIS A 325 -1.89 -13.95 -9.01
C HIS A 325 -0.77 -13.00 -8.59
N THR A 326 -1.09 -11.72 -8.44
CA THR A 326 -0.16 -10.72 -7.92
C THR A 326 0.30 -11.09 -6.51
N LEU A 327 -0.60 -11.51 -5.63
CA LEU A 327 -0.23 -12.01 -4.30
C LEU A 327 0.76 -13.19 -4.39
N ALA A 328 0.43 -14.23 -5.17
CA ALA A 328 1.27 -15.42 -5.33
C ALA A 328 2.66 -15.09 -5.91
N GLU A 329 2.72 -14.20 -6.90
CA GLU A 329 3.95 -13.66 -7.47
C GLU A 329 4.81 -12.99 -6.38
N ILE A 330 4.23 -12.04 -5.63
CA ILE A 330 4.93 -11.28 -4.60
C ILE A 330 5.49 -12.19 -3.50
N ILE A 331 4.68 -13.10 -2.96
CA ILE A 331 5.12 -13.97 -1.86
C ILE A 331 6.15 -15.00 -2.31
N SER A 332 6.12 -15.44 -3.58
CA SER A 332 7.16 -16.32 -4.15
C SER A 332 8.53 -15.65 -4.26
N LYS A 333 8.55 -14.31 -4.20
CA LYS A 333 9.74 -13.46 -4.21
C LYS A 333 10.04 -12.83 -2.85
N GLY A 334 9.34 -13.28 -1.80
CA GLY A 334 9.60 -12.91 -0.41
C GLY A 334 8.97 -11.61 0.08
N GLY A 335 8.13 -10.96 -0.73
CA GLY A 335 7.48 -9.69 -0.37
C GLY A 335 6.16 -9.85 0.37
N ASN A 336 5.63 -8.70 0.80
CA ASN A 336 4.24 -8.53 1.22
C ASN A 336 3.46 -7.74 0.15
N TYR A 337 2.15 -7.96 0.07
CA TYR A 337 1.26 -7.25 -0.83
C TYR A 337 0.29 -6.35 -0.04
N LEU A 338 0.28 -5.07 -0.38
CA LEU A 338 -0.62 -4.06 0.17
C LEU A 338 -1.60 -3.59 -0.91
N LEU A 339 -2.83 -4.11 -0.88
CA LEU A 339 -3.87 -3.77 -1.86
C LEU A 339 -4.53 -2.44 -1.51
N GLY A 340 -4.54 -1.48 -2.44
CA GLY A 340 -5.15 -0.15 -2.24
C GLY A 340 -6.63 -0.10 -2.59
N ILE A 341 -7.45 0.49 -1.72
CA ILE A 341 -8.86 0.80 -1.98
C ILE A 341 -9.24 2.15 -1.37
N GLY A 342 -10.33 2.75 -1.85
CA GLY A 342 -10.90 3.98 -1.29
C GLY A 342 -12.42 3.92 -1.16
N PRO A 343 -12.99 4.34 -0.02
CA PRO A 343 -14.42 4.58 0.08
C PRO A 343 -14.79 5.92 -0.56
N ASP A 344 -16.05 6.07 -0.95
CA ASP A 344 -16.62 7.31 -1.44
C ASP A 344 -16.77 8.38 -0.34
N GLY A 345 -17.22 9.58 -0.71
CA GLY A 345 -17.47 10.68 0.24
C GLY A 345 -18.50 10.38 1.34
N ASN A 346 -19.32 9.33 1.18
CA ASN A 346 -20.31 8.90 2.16
C ASN A 346 -19.78 7.84 3.14
N GLY A 347 -18.60 7.27 2.87
CA GLY A 347 -18.00 6.21 3.68
C GLY A 347 -18.40 4.79 3.23
N GLU A 348 -18.87 4.62 2.00
CA GLU A 348 -19.15 3.31 1.40
C GLU A 348 -18.07 2.91 0.40
N PHE A 349 -17.76 1.62 0.35
CA PHE A 349 -16.97 1.07 -0.75
C PHE A 349 -17.86 0.76 -1.94
N ASP A 350 -17.31 0.95 -3.15
CA ASP A 350 -17.95 0.48 -4.38
C ASP A 350 -18.29 -1.03 -4.25
N PRO A 351 -19.51 -1.47 -4.61
CA PRO A 351 -19.89 -2.88 -4.54
C PRO A 351 -18.91 -3.84 -5.23
N ARG A 352 -18.24 -3.40 -6.30
CA ARG A 352 -17.20 -4.17 -7.00
C ARG A 352 -16.01 -4.47 -6.10
N VAL A 353 -15.60 -3.53 -5.25
CA VAL A 353 -14.53 -3.74 -4.24
C VAL A 353 -14.94 -4.83 -3.26
N THR A 354 -16.14 -4.70 -2.67
CA THR A 354 -16.64 -5.66 -1.68
C THR A 354 -16.80 -7.07 -2.26
N LYS A 355 -17.24 -7.17 -3.53
CA LYS A 355 -17.32 -8.44 -4.27
C LYS A 355 -15.95 -9.09 -4.43
N THR A 356 -14.97 -8.34 -4.93
CA THR A 356 -13.60 -8.84 -5.11
C THR A 356 -13.00 -9.34 -3.79
N LEU A 357 -13.12 -8.55 -2.72
CA LEU A 357 -12.59 -8.94 -1.41
C LEU A 357 -13.28 -10.19 -0.84
N LYS A 358 -14.60 -10.34 -1.06
CA LYS A 358 -15.33 -11.55 -0.66
C LYS A 358 -14.85 -12.79 -1.43
N GLU A 359 -14.59 -12.67 -2.73
CA GLU A 359 -14.07 -13.77 -3.55
C GLU A 359 -12.65 -14.15 -3.14
N ILE A 360 -11.77 -13.17 -2.89
CA ILE A 360 -10.44 -13.40 -2.30
C ILE A 360 -10.57 -14.13 -0.97
N GLY A 361 -11.47 -13.69 -0.09
CA GLY A 361 -11.73 -14.33 1.20
C GLY A 361 -12.14 -15.80 1.08
N ASN A 362 -12.99 -16.13 0.10
CA ASN A 362 -13.37 -17.51 -0.18
C ASN A 362 -12.18 -18.36 -0.63
N TRP A 363 -11.27 -17.80 -1.43
CA TRP A 363 -10.03 -18.47 -1.82
C TRP A 363 -9.07 -18.63 -0.62
N MET A 364 -8.95 -17.61 0.22
CA MET A 364 -8.08 -17.60 1.40
C MET A 364 -8.48 -18.65 2.45
N LYS A 365 -9.78 -18.90 2.65
CA LYS A 365 -10.28 -19.95 3.57
C LYS A 365 -9.66 -21.33 3.31
N THR A 366 -9.33 -21.61 2.05
CA THR A 366 -8.73 -22.86 1.62
C THR A 366 -7.21 -22.81 1.57
N ASN A 367 -6.66 -21.67 1.11
CA ASN A 367 -5.26 -21.60 0.66
C ASN A 367 -4.33 -20.82 1.61
N ALA A 368 -4.84 -20.31 2.74
CA ALA A 368 -4.08 -19.47 3.67
C ALA A 368 -2.75 -20.10 4.17
N GLU A 369 -2.67 -21.43 4.30
CA GLU A 369 -1.43 -22.08 4.75
C GLU A 369 -0.26 -21.93 3.77
N ALA A 370 -0.55 -21.77 2.48
CA ALA A 370 0.45 -21.54 1.43
C ALA A 370 0.88 -20.08 1.32
N VAL A 371 0.13 -19.17 1.97
CA VAL A 371 0.40 -17.74 1.99
C VAL A 371 1.15 -17.38 3.27
N TYR A 372 0.52 -17.51 4.43
CA TYR A 372 1.02 -16.93 5.68
C TYR A 372 2.19 -17.71 6.31
N GLY A 373 3.21 -16.97 6.71
CA GLY A 373 4.44 -17.52 7.30
C GLY A 373 5.28 -18.34 6.32
N THR A 374 5.02 -18.25 5.01
CA THR A 374 5.82 -18.92 4.00
C THR A 374 7.06 -18.12 3.63
N LYS A 375 8.07 -18.82 3.10
CA LYS A 375 9.32 -18.24 2.57
C LYS A 375 9.45 -18.56 1.07
N PRO A 376 10.15 -17.71 0.30
CA PRO A 376 10.41 -17.98 -1.11
C PRO A 376 11.32 -19.22 -1.26
N ILE A 377 11.11 -20.02 -2.30
CA ILE A 377 11.93 -21.19 -2.61
C ILE A 377 12.19 -21.28 -4.12
N ALA A 378 13.45 -21.49 -4.51
CA ALA A 378 13.83 -21.70 -5.90
C ALA A 378 13.11 -22.94 -6.49
N PRO A 379 12.62 -22.88 -7.75
CA PRO A 379 12.91 -21.86 -8.76
C PRO A 379 12.07 -20.58 -8.67
N TYR A 380 11.27 -20.40 -7.62
CA TYR A 380 10.35 -19.27 -7.36
C TYR A 380 9.16 -19.20 -8.33
N ALA A 381 9.42 -19.40 -9.62
CA ALA A 381 8.43 -19.52 -10.67
C ALA A 381 8.86 -20.51 -11.75
N ASP A 382 7.87 -21.10 -12.44
CA ASP A 382 8.06 -21.80 -13.72
C ASP A 382 6.76 -21.74 -14.53
N GLY A 383 6.77 -21.07 -15.68
CA GLY A 383 5.56 -20.78 -16.45
C GLY A 383 4.47 -20.12 -15.58
N ASN A 384 3.31 -20.77 -15.48
CA ASN A 384 2.17 -20.33 -14.65
C ASN A 384 2.29 -20.74 -13.18
N PHE A 385 3.41 -21.31 -12.75
CA PHE A 385 3.60 -21.70 -11.36
C PHE A 385 4.35 -20.67 -10.55
N ARG A 386 3.95 -20.50 -9.28
CA ARG A 386 4.69 -19.79 -8.24
C ARG A 386 4.90 -20.70 -7.04
N PHE A 387 6.03 -20.56 -6.35
CA PHE A 387 6.41 -21.48 -5.28
C PHE A 387 6.68 -20.77 -3.95
N THR A 388 6.14 -21.33 -2.88
CA THR A 388 6.46 -20.94 -1.50
C THR A 388 6.76 -22.18 -0.66
N GLN A 389 7.38 -22.00 0.51
CA GLN A 389 7.70 -23.10 1.42
C GLN A 389 7.31 -22.75 2.87
N LYS A 390 6.80 -23.75 3.60
CA LYS A 390 6.63 -23.69 5.06
C LYS A 390 7.02 -25.03 5.68
N GLY A 391 8.05 -25.01 6.53
CA GLY A 391 8.63 -26.26 7.04
C GLY A 391 9.12 -27.14 5.88
N ASN A 392 8.67 -28.40 5.86
CA ASN A 392 9.02 -29.35 4.81
C ASN A 392 8.09 -29.29 3.59
N SER A 393 6.94 -28.63 3.69
CA SER A 393 5.96 -28.56 2.61
C SER A 393 6.33 -27.45 1.63
N VAL A 394 6.30 -27.78 0.33
CA VAL A 394 6.36 -26.81 -0.76
C VAL A 394 4.95 -26.61 -1.31
N TYR A 395 4.57 -25.35 -1.54
CA TYR A 395 3.31 -25.01 -2.15
C TYR A 395 3.55 -24.51 -3.57
N ALA A 396 2.85 -25.10 -4.54
CA ALA A 396 2.86 -24.68 -5.94
C ALA A 396 1.51 -24.06 -6.29
N PHE A 397 1.51 -22.76 -6.57
CA PHE A 397 0.35 -22.02 -7.05
C PHE A 397 0.31 -22.12 -8.57
N TYR A 398 -0.72 -22.77 -9.13
CA TYR A 398 -1.00 -22.68 -10.56
C TYR A 398 -1.91 -21.47 -10.82
N LEU A 399 -1.34 -20.46 -11.48
CA LEU A 399 -2.04 -19.23 -11.86
C LEU A 399 -2.92 -19.51 -13.09
N VAL A 400 -4.23 -19.63 -12.87
CA VAL A 400 -5.19 -19.99 -13.93
C VAL A 400 -5.35 -18.79 -14.88
N PRO A 401 -5.12 -18.93 -16.20
CA PRO A 401 -5.23 -17.80 -17.13
C PRO A 401 -6.57 -17.04 -17.02
N GLU A 402 -6.52 -15.70 -17.00
CA GLU A 402 -7.73 -14.87 -16.79
C GLU A 402 -8.78 -15.04 -17.91
N ASN A 403 -8.35 -15.44 -19.11
CA ASN A 403 -9.19 -15.70 -20.26
C ASN A 403 -9.59 -17.18 -20.43
N ASN A 404 -9.04 -18.09 -19.61
CA ASN A 404 -9.37 -19.51 -19.66
C ASN A 404 -9.28 -20.14 -18.27
N THR A 405 -10.44 -20.33 -17.64
CA THR A 405 -10.55 -20.87 -16.29
C THR A 405 -10.51 -22.40 -16.23
N GLN A 406 -10.42 -23.09 -17.38
CA GLN A 406 -10.31 -24.55 -17.39
C GLN A 406 -8.87 -24.99 -17.14
N LEU A 407 -8.69 -25.85 -16.13
CA LEU A 407 -7.42 -26.53 -15.90
C LEU A 407 -7.05 -27.45 -17.07
N PRO A 408 -5.83 -27.36 -17.62
CA PRO A 408 -5.28 -28.37 -18.53
C PRO A 408 -5.28 -29.75 -17.88
N GLN A 409 -5.42 -30.82 -18.68
CA GLN A 409 -5.45 -32.21 -18.18
C GLN A 409 -4.19 -32.60 -17.39
N ASN A 410 -3.05 -32.01 -17.77
CA ASN A 410 -1.76 -32.21 -17.13
C ASN A 410 -1.10 -30.86 -16.92
N LEU A 411 -0.57 -30.63 -15.74
CA LEU A 411 0.21 -29.46 -15.42
C LEU A 411 1.67 -29.86 -15.22
N GLN A 412 2.57 -29.14 -15.90
CA GLN A 412 3.99 -29.44 -15.89
C GLN A 412 4.81 -28.26 -15.40
N PHE A 413 5.83 -28.56 -14.62
CA PHE A 413 6.84 -27.60 -14.17
C PHE A 413 8.12 -28.34 -13.75
N SER A 414 9.23 -27.62 -13.66
CA SER A 414 10.51 -28.11 -13.18
C SER A 414 10.70 -27.74 -11.72
N PHE A 415 11.04 -28.72 -10.88
CA PHE A 415 11.35 -28.53 -9.47
C PHE A 415 12.44 -29.53 -9.02
N PRO A 416 13.54 -29.06 -8.40
CA PRO A 416 14.70 -29.91 -8.13
C PRO A 416 14.53 -30.89 -6.96
N LYS A 417 13.62 -30.61 -6.02
CA LYS A 417 13.35 -31.51 -4.89
C LYS A 417 12.41 -32.63 -5.30
N LYS A 418 12.67 -33.85 -4.81
CA LYS A 418 11.75 -34.99 -4.96
C LYS A 418 10.62 -34.92 -3.94
N PHE A 419 9.40 -35.19 -4.39
CA PHE A 419 8.22 -35.27 -3.54
C PHE A 419 7.68 -36.69 -3.49
N LYS A 420 7.18 -37.10 -2.32
CA LYS A 420 6.52 -38.39 -2.10
C LYS A 420 5.00 -38.26 -2.20
N LYS A 421 4.47 -37.06 -1.95
CA LYS A 421 3.03 -36.79 -1.93
C LYS A 421 2.72 -35.43 -2.54
N VAL A 422 1.66 -35.39 -3.35
CA VAL A 422 1.06 -34.16 -3.86
C VAL A 422 -0.44 -34.18 -3.57
N SER A 423 -0.96 -33.09 -3.03
CA SER A 423 -2.39 -32.89 -2.74
C SER A 423 -2.83 -31.48 -3.11
N VAL A 424 -4.10 -31.29 -3.47
CA VAL A 424 -4.69 -29.96 -3.66
C VAL A 424 -5.21 -29.44 -2.33
N LEU A 425 -4.89 -28.19 -1.98
CA LEU A 425 -5.45 -27.56 -0.79
C LEU A 425 -6.99 -27.47 -0.86
N GLY A 426 -7.65 -27.77 0.26
CA GLY A 426 -9.12 -27.88 0.32
C GLY A 426 -9.69 -29.20 -0.22
N SER A 427 -8.83 -30.16 -0.58
CA SER A 427 -9.22 -31.51 -0.95
C SER A 427 -8.44 -32.54 -0.14
N ASN A 428 -9.14 -33.57 0.34
CA ASN A 428 -8.51 -34.71 1.02
C ASN A 428 -7.96 -35.76 0.03
N LYS A 429 -8.05 -35.52 -1.27
CA LYS A 429 -7.59 -36.47 -2.30
C LYS A 429 -6.12 -36.24 -2.63
N ALA A 430 -5.36 -37.33 -2.61
CA ALA A 430 -4.05 -37.36 -3.24
C ALA A 430 -4.22 -37.13 -4.76
N VAL A 431 -3.29 -36.38 -5.34
CA VAL A 431 -3.26 -36.13 -6.78
C VAL A 431 -2.28 -37.09 -7.42
N LYS A 432 -2.65 -37.66 -8.58
CA LYS A 432 -1.72 -38.46 -9.37
C LYS A 432 -0.66 -37.55 -9.96
N PHE A 433 0.61 -37.87 -9.71
CA PHE A 433 1.74 -37.13 -10.26
C PHE A 433 2.88 -38.08 -10.60
N GLU A 434 3.71 -37.65 -11.55
CA GLU A 434 4.97 -38.28 -11.89
C GLU A 434 6.09 -37.25 -11.77
N GLN A 435 7.24 -37.66 -11.25
CA GLN A 435 8.43 -36.83 -11.20
C GLN A 435 9.63 -37.57 -11.79
N GLN A 436 10.11 -37.11 -12.93
CA GLN A 436 11.30 -37.64 -13.59
C GLN A 436 12.42 -36.60 -13.57
N ALA A 437 13.50 -36.90 -12.85
CA ALA A 437 14.52 -35.90 -12.49
C ALA A 437 13.87 -34.66 -11.86
N ASN A 438 13.95 -33.50 -12.52
CA ASN A 438 13.33 -32.26 -12.05
C ASN A 438 11.93 -32.03 -12.62
N ASN A 439 11.50 -32.78 -13.64
CA ASN A 439 10.23 -32.53 -14.31
C ASN A 439 9.08 -33.15 -13.51
N MET A 440 8.19 -32.29 -13.03
CA MET A 440 6.92 -32.63 -12.37
C MET A 440 5.80 -32.63 -13.40
N ASN A 441 4.97 -33.67 -13.36
CA ASN A 441 3.73 -33.76 -14.12
C ASN A 441 2.58 -34.12 -13.17
N ILE A 442 1.60 -33.22 -13.03
CA ILE A 442 0.43 -33.39 -12.16
C ILE A 442 -0.81 -33.57 -13.02
N SER A 443 -1.53 -34.68 -12.82
CA SER A 443 -2.82 -34.90 -13.47
C SER A 443 -3.93 -34.12 -12.78
N THR A 444 -4.78 -33.44 -13.57
CA THR A 444 -5.90 -32.64 -13.05
C THR A 444 -7.26 -33.32 -13.18
N SER A 445 -7.32 -34.56 -13.69
CA SER A 445 -8.57 -35.26 -13.99
C SER A 445 -9.53 -35.37 -12.80
N ASP A 446 -8.98 -35.46 -11.59
CA ASP A 446 -9.73 -35.63 -10.34
C ASP A 446 -9.87 -34.31 -9.55
N ILE A 447 -9.42 -33.18 -10.11
CA ILE A 447 -9.45 -31.86 -9.48
C ILE A 447 -10.72 -31.13 -9.91
N LYS A 448 -11.54 -30.75 -8.94
CA LYS A 448 -12.70 -29.88 -9.21
C LYS A 448 -12.20 -28.54 -9.74
N GLN A 449 -12.77 -28.10 -10.86
CA GLN A 449 -12.51 -26.78 -11.42
C GLN A 449 -12.76 -25.71 -10.35
N GLN A 450 -11.81 -24.78 -10.22
CA GLN A 450 -11.90 -23.65 -9.31
C GLN A 450 -11.83 -22.34 -10.10
N PRO A 451 -12.56 -21.30 -9.68
CA PRO A 451 -12.57 -20.02 -10.40
C PRO A 451 -11.24 -19.25 -10.29
N HIS A 452 -10.37 -19.64 -9.36
CA HIS A 452 -9.13 -18.96 -9.00
C HIS A 452 -7.94 -19.92 -8.95
N ALA A 453 -6.74 -19.37 -8.72
CA ALA A 453 -5.49 -20.13 -8.65
C ALA A 453 -5.60 -21.40 -7.79
N VAL A 454 -5.09 -22.52 -8.32
CA VAL A 454 -5.12 -23.81 -7.61
C VAL A 454 -3.79 -24.01 -6.89
N VAL A 455 -3.85 -24.44 -5.63
CA VAL A 455 -2.65 -24.60 -4.81
C VAL A 455 -2.42 -26.08 -4.50
N PHE A 456 -1.24 -26.57 -4.89
CA PHE A 456 -0.78 -27.90 -4.57
C PHE A 456 0.18 -27.85 -3.37
N LYS A 457 -0.04 -28.72 -2.40
CA LYS A 457 0.91 -29.00 -1.31
C LYS A 457 1.71 -30.24 -1.66
N MET A 458 3.03 -30.11 -1.61
CA MET A 458 3.99 -31.14 -1.99
C MET A 458 4.91 -31.45 -0.80
N GLU A 459 5.05 -32.74 -0.47
CA GLU A 459 5.77 -33.25 0.71
C GLU A 459 6.69 -34.43 0.40
#